data_AF-A0A7W0YD85-F1
#
_entry.id   AF-A0A7W0YD85-F1
#
_cell.length_a   1.000
_cell.length_b   1.000
_cell.length_c   1.000
_cell.angle_alpha   90.00
_cell.angle_beta   90.00
_cell.angle_gamma   90.00
#
_symmetry.space_group_name_H-M   'P 1'
#
loop_
_entity.id
_entity.type
_entity.pdbx_description
1 polymer ?
#
loop_
_entity_poly.entity_id
_entity_poly.type
_entity_poly.pdbx_seq_one_letter_code
_entity_poly.pdbx_strand_id
1 'polypeptide(L)'
;MAAALVPKRGACLHNSALMELGALVCLPSRPRCEECPVRSFCRATEPASLPRKRRRAATVLLTEAHAFTRGRAGVLLEQSRQRWRGMWILPRLPRAPKETPLLELDFPFTHHRVTLAVYARPATSQPNEQQKWIGLRELERMPLATPHRRALARLLSEEPE
;
A
#
# COMPACT_ATOMS: atom_id res chain seq x y z
N MET A 1 -8.38 -8.79 -31.43
CA MET A 1 -7.31 -8.12 -32.24
C MET A 1 -5.90 -8.46 -31.76
N ALA A 2 -5.58 -8.50 -30.46
CA ALA A 2 -4.23 -8.90 -30.00
C ALA A 2 -3.86 -10.37 -30.33
N ALA A 3 -4.81 -11.31 -30.14
CA ALA A 3 -4.59 -12.74 -30.42
C ALA A 3 -4.23 -13.06 -31.88
N ALA A 4 -4.56 -12.17 -32.83
CA ALA A 4 -4.27 -12.37 -34.25
C ALA A 4 -2.79 -12.12 -34.62
N LEU A 5 -2.04 -11.43 -33.76
CA LEU A 5 -0.62 -11.09 -33.97
C LEU A 5 0.33 -12.02 -33.20
N VAL A 6 -0.21 -12.86 -32.31
CA VAL A 6 0.57 -13.80 -31.52
C VAL A 6 0.92 -15.01 -32.40
N PRO A 7 2.21 -15.38 -32.53
CA PRO A 7 2.61 -16.51 -33.34
C PRO A 7 2.15 -17.83 -32.71
N LYS A 8 1.76 -18.81 -33.55
CA LYS A 8 1.32 -20.16 -33.11
C LYS A 8 2.38 -20.91 -32.29
N ARG A 9 3.66 -20.58 -32.46
CA ARG A 9 4.80 -21.07 -31.68
C ARG A 9 5.60 -19.88 -31.17
N GLY A 10 6.13 -19.97 -29.95
CA GLY A 10 6.95 -18.89 -29.37
C GLY A 10 6.14 -17.73 -28.77
N ALA A 11 4.88 -17.95 -28.38
CA ALA A 11 4.05 -16.92 -27.76
C ALA A 11 4.68 -16.28 -26.50
N CYS A 12 5.40 -17.07 -25.70
CA CYS A 12 6.16 -16.57 -24.55
C CYS A 12 7.20 -15.52 -24.99
N LEU A 13 8.05 -15.88 -25.95
CA LEU A 13 9.07 -14.98 -26.49
C LEU A 13 8.46 -13.73 -27.12
N HIS A 14 7.37 -13.86 -27.87
CA HIS A 14 6.65 -12.73 -28.44
C HIS A 14 6.14 -11.76 -27.35
N ASN A 15 5.51 -12.28 -26.29
CA ASN A 15 5.02 -11.46 -25.19
C ASN A 15 6.18 -10.78 -24.43
N SER A 16 7.27 -11.49 -24.19
CA SER A 16 8.48 -10.93 -23.59
C SER A 16 9.07 -9.81 -24.45
N ALA A 17 9.20 -10.03 -25.76
CA ALA A 17 9.69 -9.00 -26.68
C ALA A 17 8.76 -7.77 -26.71
N LEU A 18 7.45 -7.95 -26.64
CA LEU A 18 6.49 -6.85 -26.58
C LEU A 18 6.58 -6.06 -25.26
N MET A 19 6.75 -6.75 -24.13
CA MET A 19 6.98 -6.11 -22.83
C MET A 19 8.29 -5.31 -22.83
N GLU A 20 9.38 -5.90 -23.33
CA GLU A 20 10.69 -5.26 -23.42
C GLU A 20 10.67 -4.03 -24.33
N LEU A 21 9.96 -4.12 -25.46
CA LEU A 21 9.74 -2.99 -26.36
C LEU A 21 9.06 -1.82 -25.63
N GLY A 22 8.04 -2.09 -24.81
CA GLY A 22 7.36 -1.08 -24.00
C GLY A 22 8.22 -0.51 -22.86
N ALA A 23 9.15 -1.31 -22.33
CA ALA A 23 10.03 -0.94 -21.23
C ALA A 23 11.25 -0.11 -21.68
N LEU A 24 11.80 -0.38 -22.86
CA LEU A 24 13.06 0.22 -23.33
C LEU A 24 12.89 1.25 -24.46
N VAL A 25 11.88 1.08 -25.32
CA VAL A 25 11.77 1.84 -26.58
C VAL A 25 10.48 2.67 -26.63
N CYS A 26 9.32 2.04 -26.51
CA CYS A 26 8.01 2.70 -26.60
C CYS A 26 7.59 3.31 -25.25
N LEU A 27 8.39 4.27 -24.77
CA LEU A 27 8.27 4.86 -23.44
C LEU A 27 7.08 5.84 -23.32
N PRO A 28 6.44 5.97 -22.14
CA PRO A 28 5.22 6.77 -21.97
C PRO A 28 5.30 8.27 -22.27
N SER A 29 6.48 8.88 -22.24
CA SER A 29 6.64 10.33 -22.43
C SER A 29 7.68 10.71 -23.48
N ARG A 30 8.69 9.85 -23.71
CA ARG A 30 9.78 10.07 -24.66
C ARG A 30 10.12 8.76 -25.39
N PRO A 31 9.24 8.30 -26.29
CA PRO A 31 9.47 7.06 -27.03
C PRO A 31 10.65 7.22 -28.00
N ARG A 32 11.50 6.20 -28.09
CA ARG A 32 12.68 6.16 -28.97
C ARG A 32 12.30 5.64 -30.35
N CYS A 33 11.48 6.40 -31.06
CA CYS A 33 10.91 5.96 -32.33
C CYS A 33 11.96 5.69 -33.42
N GLU A 34 13.10 6.39 -33.39
CA GLU A 34 14.20 6.20 -34.34
C GLU A 34 14.86 4.82 -34.23
N GLU A 35 14.90 4.25 -33.02
CA GLU A 35 15.47 2.94 -32.73
C GLU A 35 14.41 1.83 -32.69
N CYS A 36 13.14 2.16 -32.99
CA CYS A 36 12.02 1.23 -32.83
C CYS A 36 12.00 0.17 -33.95
N PRO A 37 12.19 -1.12 -33.64
CA PRO A 37 12.30 -2.18 -34.65
C PRO A 37 10.98 -2.41 -35.41
N VAL A 38 9.86 -1.91 -34.88
CA VAL A 38 8.52 -2.03 -35.47
C VAL A 38 7.95 -0.70 -35.94
N ARG A 39 8.80 0.33 -36.11
CA ARG A 39 8.38 1.68 -36.55
C ARG A 39 7.53 1.65 -37.82
N SER A 40 7.90 0.83 -38.80
CA SER A 40 7.18 0.68 -40.08
C SER A 40 5.75 0.15 -39.92
N PHE A 41 5.46 -0.56 -38.82
CA PHE A 41 4.13 -1.08 -38.50
C PHE A 41 3.35 -0.16 -37.56
N CYS A 42 3.99 0.89 -37.03
CA CYS A 42 3.38 1.81 -36.07
C CYS A 42 2.44 2.80 -36.79
N ARG A 43 1.21 2.94 -36.28
CA ARG A 43 0.21 3.89 -36.81
C ARG A 43 0.07 5.15 -35.96
N ALA A 44 0.90 5.32 -34.93
CA ALA A 44 0.81 6.46 -34.04
C ALA A 44 1.49 7.68 -34.67
N THR A 45 0.70 8.73 -34.95
CA THR A 45 1.22 10.03 -35.42
C THR A 45 1.96 10.78 -34.31
N GLU A 46 1.46 10.66 -33.08
CA GLU A 46 2.06 11.28 -31.89
C GLU A 46 2.16 10.23 -30.76
N PRO A 47 3.21 9.39 -30.79
CA PRO A 47 3.34 8.30 -29.82
C PRO A 47 3.41 8.76 -28.36
N ALA A 48 3.99 9.94 -28.10
CA ALA A 48 4.14 10.50 -26.76
C ALA A 48 2.82 10.95 -26.11
N SER A 49 1.75 11.19 -26.89
CA SER A 49 0.41 11.50 -26.35
C SER A 49 -0.46 10.27 -26.14
N LEU A 50 0.09 9.08 -26.40
CA LEU A 50 -0.55 7.79 -26.21
C LEU A 50 0.07 7.01 -25.04
N PRO A 51 -0.70 6.10 -24.39
CA PRO A 51 -2.14 5.95 -24.53
C PRO A 51 -2.88 7.11 -23.84
N ARG A 52 -3.97 7.59 -24.45
CA ARG A 52 -4.87 8.55 -23.80
C ARG A 52 -5.61 7.86 -22.65
N LYS A 53 -5.01 7.91 -21.47
CA LYS A 53 -5.59 7.34 -20.25
C LYS A 53 -6.82 8.14 -19.85
N ARG A 54 -7.91 7.45 -19.52
CA ARG A 54 -9.07 8.10 -18.91
C ARG A 54 -8.65 8.73 -17.58
N ARG A 55 -9.27 9.86 -17.23
CA ARG A 55 -9.07 10.49 -15.91
C ARG A 55 -9.40 9.46 -14.84
N ARG A 56 -8.47 9.27 -13.90
CA ARG A 56 -8.67 8.35 -12.76
C ARG A 56 -9.89 8.83 -11.95
N ALA A 57 -10.66 7.87 -11.42
CA ALA A 57 -11.76 8.19 -10.51
C ALA A 57 -11.24 9.00 -9.29
N ALA A 58 -12.12 9.80 -8.70
CA ALA A 58 -11.79 10.56 -7.50
C ALA A 58 -11.36 9.61 -6.37
N THR A 59 -10.37 10.03 -5.57
CA THR A 59 -9.87 9.25 -4.45
C THR A 59 -10.87 9.31 -3.30
N VAL A 60 -11.25 8.15 -2.75
CA VAL A 60 -12.14 8.07 -1.58
C VAL A 60 -11.33 8.29 -0.31
N LEU A 61 -11.75 9.23 0.54
CA LEU A 61 -11.13 9.47 1.85
C LEU A 61 -11.76 8.53 2.88
N LEU A 62 -10.94 7.83 3.66
CA LEU A 62 -11.38 6.94 4.73
C LEU A 62 -10.56 7.22 5.99
N THR A 63 -11.21 7.33 7.14
CA THR A 63 -10.52 7.47 8.43
C THR A 63 -10.70 6.20 9.25
N GLU A 64 -9.59 5.62 9.71
CA GLU A 64 -9.59 4.45 10.59
C GLU A 64 -9.05 4.84 11.97
N ALA A 65 -9.84 4.61 13.02
CA ALA A 65 -9.46 4.88 14.39
C ALA A 65 -8.86 3.63 15.05
N HIS A 66 -7.70 3.78 15.69
CA HIS A 66 -6.99 2.69 16.34
C HIS A 66 -6.50 3.09 17.73
N ALA A 67 -6.39 2.10 18.63
CA ALA A 67 -5.86 2.30 19.97
C ALA A 67 -4.35 2.04 20.01
N PHE A 68 -3.62 2.88 20.72
CA PHE A 68 -2.28 2.60 21.19
C PHE A 68 -2.33 2.33 22.70
N THR A 69 -1.95 1.12 23.08
CA THR A 69 -1.91 0.68 24.46
C THR A 69 -0.53 0.09 24.74
N ARG A 70 0.18 0.70 25.69
CA ARG A 70 1.49 0.25 26.17
C ARG A 70 1.35 -0.22 27.62
N GLY A 71 1.94 -1.36 27.92
CA GLY A 71 2.00 -1.94 29.27
C GLY A 71 3.38 -2.52 29.55
N ARG A 72 3.56 -3.14 30.73
CA ARG A 72 4.84 -3.74 31.12
C ARG A 72 5.33 -4.83 30.15
N ALA A 73 4.40 -5.56 29.52
CA ALA A 73 4.69 -6.63 28.57
C ALA A 73 4.98 -6.14 27.13
N GLY A 74 4.85 -4.84 26.86
CA GLY A 74 5.06 -4.25 25.53
C GLY A 74 3.82 -3.52 25.01
N VAL A 75 3.55 -3.66 23.72
CA VAL A 75 2.42 -2.99 23.04
C VAL A 75 1.35 -4.01 22.68
N LEU A 76 0.09 -3.65 22.88
CA LEU A 76 -1.04 -4.49 22.48
C LEU A 76 -1.27 -4.38 20.97
N LEU A 77 -1.27 -5.52 20.29
CA LEU A 77 -1.57 -5.62 18.86
C LEU A 77 -2.71 -6.60 18.62
N GLU A 78 -3.37 -6.43 17.48
CA GLU A 78 -4.51 -7.24 17.02
C GLU A 78 -4.19 -7.86 15.66
N GLN A 79 -4.53 -9.14 15.47
CA GLN A 79 -4.44 -9.78 14.16
C GLN A 79 -5.67 -9.42 13.32
N SER A 80 -5.45 -8.72 12.20
CA SER A 80 -6.56 -8.24 11.37
C SER A 80 -7.29 -9.39 10.66
N ARG A 81 -8.62 -9.33 10.68
CA ARG A 81 -9.53 -10.20 9.90
C ARG A 81 -10.07 -9.54 8.62
N GLN A 82 -9.86 -8.23 8.46
CA GLN A 82 -10.38 -7.45 7.33
C GLN A 82 -9.24 -7.02 6.41
N ARG A 83 -9.15 -5.71 6.10
CA ARG A 83 -8.00 -5.11 5.44
C ARG A 83 -6.74 -5.41 6.26
N TRP A 84 -5.68 -5.85 5.59
CA TRP A 84 -4.48 -6.43 6.20
C TRP A 84 -4.66 -7.83 6.81
N ARG A 85 -5.59 -8.64 6.30
CA ARG A 85 -5.86 -10.00 6.81
C ARG A 85 -4.57 -10.79 7.08
N GLY A 86 -4.45 -11.29 8.30
CA GLY A 86 -3.29 -12.07 8.77
C GLY A 86 -2.11 -11.26 9.27
N MET A 87 -2.06 -9.95 9.00
CA MET A 87 -1.06 -9.05 9.58
C MET A 87 -1.49 -8.55 10.96
N TRP A 88 -0.51 -8.10 11.73
CA TRP A 88 -0.72 -7.40 12.99
C TRP A 88 -0.93 -5.91 12.76
N ILE A 89 -1.90 -5.36 13.47
CA ILE A 89 -2.29 -3.95 13.46
C ILE A 89 -2.45 -3.46 14.90
N LEU A 90 -2.48 -2.15 15.08
CA LEU A 90 -2.98 -1.57 16.32
C LEU A 90 -4.47 -1.98 16.48
N PRO A 91 -4.97 -2.28 17.70
CA PRO A 91 -6.37 -2.63 17.90
C PRO A 91 -7.33 -1.61 17.30
N ARG A 92 -8.36 -2.07 16.57
CA ARG A 92 -9.34 -1.17 15.95
C ARG A 92 -10.29 -0.59 17.00
N LEU A 93 -10.58 0.69 16.86
CA LEU A 93 -11.68 1.32 17.58
C LEU A 93 -12.90 1.38 16.63
N PRO A 94 -14.04 0.77 16.99
CA PRO A 94 -15.24 0.77 16.14
C PRO A 94 -15.73 2.18 15.78
N ARG A 95 -15.44 3.16 16.64
CA ARG A 95 -15.76 4.57 16.45
C ARG A 95 -14.58 5.43 16.87
N ALA A 96 -14.32 6.49 16.11
CA ALA A 96 -13.35 7.50 16.49
C ALA A 96 -13.79 8.20 17.81
N PRO A 97 -12.92 8.26 18.81
CA PRO A 97 -13.14 9.09 20.01
C PRO A 97 -13.33 10.56 19.65
N LYS A 98 -13.92 11.34 20.57
CA LYS A 98 -14.01 12.82 20.44
C LYS A 98 -12.71 13.55 20.83
N GLU A 99 -11.74 12.81 21.37
CA GLU A 99 -10.44 13.31 21.79
C GLU A 99 -9.55 13.61 20.57
N THR A 100 -8.48 14.37 20.76
CA THR A 100 -7.45 14.54 19.74
C THR A 100 -6.60 13.26 19.66
N PRO A 101 -6.33 12.72 18.46
CA PRO A 101 -5.44 11.57 18.30
C PRO A 101 -4.01 11.93 18.71
N LEU A 102 -3.28 10.96 19.25
CA LEU A 102 -1.84 11.06 19.49
C LEU A 102 -1.06 11.24 18.18
N LEU A 103 -1.54 10.59 17.13
CA LEU A 103 -0.87 10.58 15.84
C LEU A 103 -1.90 10.36 14.73
N GLU A 104 -1.77 11.15 13.67
CA GLU A 104 -2.45 10.90 12.39
C GLU A 104 -1.43 10.64 11.29
N LEU A 105 -1.66 9.59 10.50
CA LEU A 105 -0.85 9.24 9.36
C LEU A 105 -1.72 8.99 8.13
N ASP A 106 -1.45 9.74 7.07
CA ASP A 106 -2.03 9.47 5.76
C ASP A 106 -1.20 8.44 4.99
N PHE A 107 -1.88 7.50 4.34
CA PHE A 107 -1.27 6.57 3.41
C PHE A 107 -2.15 6.32 2.19
N PRO A 108 -1.55 6.35 0.98
CA PRO A 108 -2.29 6.14 -0.24
C PRO A 108 -2.49 4.64 -0.54
N PHE A 109 -3.67 4.32 -1.05
CA PHE A 109 -3.96 3.12 -1.84
C PHE A 109 -4.39 3.51 -3.26
N THR A 110 -4.52 2.52 -4.14
CA THR A 110 -4.91 2.70 -5.55
C THR A 110 -6.17 3.55 -5.74
N HIS A 111 -7.14 3.51 -4.83
CA HIS A 111 -8.40 4.27 -4.93
C HIS A 111 -8.79 4.99 -3.64
N HIS A 112 -8.03 4.81 -2.57
CA HIS A 112 -8.37 5.32 -1.25
C HIS A 112 -7.19 6.08 -0.68
N ARG A 113 -7.44 7.21 -0.02
CA ARG A 113 -6.47 7.81 0.89
C ARG A 113 -6.98 7.55 2.30
N VAL A 114 -6.23 6.75 3.04
CA VAL A 114 -6.64 6.33 4.38
C VAL A 114 -5.86 7.15 5.39
N THR A 115 -6.58 7.76 6.33
CA THR A 115 -6.03 8.43 7.50
C THR A 115 -6.12 7.48 8.68
N LEU A 116 -4.96 7.03 9.17
CA LEU A 116 -4.84 6.25 10.40
C LEU A 116 -4.76 7.25 11.57
N ALA A 117 -5.80 7.29 12.39
CA ALA A 117 -5.84 8.10 13.60
C ALA A 117 -5.63 7.20 14.83
N VAL A 118 -4.59 7.47 15.62
CA VAL A 118 -4.19 6.63 16.76
C VAL A 118 -4.46 7.35 18.07
N TYR A 119 -5.10 6.68 19.03
CA TYR A 119 -5.54 7.24 20.30
C TYR A 119 -4.91 6.50 21.48
N ALA A 120 -4.47 7.23 22.51
CA ALA A 120 -3.98 6.63 23.74
C ALA A 120 -5.08 5.86 24.45
N ARG A 121 -4.82 4.61 24.86
CA ARG A 121 -5.74 3.84 25.71
C ARG A 121 -4.98 3.14 26.83
N PRO A 122 -5.50 3.15 28.07
CA PRO A 122 -4.84 2.53 29.21
C PRO A 122 -4.78 1.02 29.06
N ALA A 123 -3.77 0.40 29.68
CA ALA A 123 -3.56 -1.06 29.68
C ALA A 123 -4.48 -1.80 30.67
N THR A 124 -5.76 -1.43 30.73
CA THR A 124 -6.72 -1.94 31.72
C THR A 124 -7.47 -3.18 31.26
N SER A 125 -7.53 -3.46 29.96
CA SER A 125 -8.31 -4.58 29.41
C SER A 125 -7.43 -5.80 29.13
N GLN A 126 -7.94 -6.99 29.47
CA GLN A 126 -7.34 -8.24 29.02
C GLN A 126 -7.47 -8.37 27.49
N PRO A 127 -6.43 -8.89 26.80
CA PRO A 127 -6.50 -9.13 25.36
C PRO A 127 -7.60 -10.13 25.04
N ASN A 128 -8.35 -9.89 23.96
CA ASN A 128 -9.23 -10.90 23.38
C ASN A 128 -8.43 -11.96 22.58
N GLU A 129 -9.11 -12.96 22.02
CA GLU A 129 -8.48 -14.06 21.25
C GLU A 129 -7.64 -13.61 20.05
N GLN A 130 -7.89 -12.42 19.49
CA GLN A 130 -7.17 -11.87 18.34
C GLN A 130 -6.07 -10.88 18.75
N GLN A 131 -5.96 -10.60 20.05
CA GLN A 131 -5.06 -9.60 20.59
C GLN A 131 -3.92 -10.25 21.36
N LYS A 132 -2.74 -9.65 21.28
CA LYS A 132 -1.56 -10.14 21.97
C LYS A 132 -0.67 -8.98 22.38
N TRP A 133 -0.10 -9.08 23.58
CA TRP A 133 0.99 -8.22 24.01
C TRP A 133 2.28 -8.64 23.32
N ILE A 134 2.90 -7.71 22.59
CA ILE A 134 4.13 -7.93 21.85
C ILE A 134 5.22 -7.05 22.44
N GLY A 135 6.33 -7.67 22.84
CA GLY A 135 7.49 -6.96 23.39
C GLY A 135 8.16 -6.07 22.34
N LEU A 136 8.78 -4.96 22.76
CA LEU A 136 9.37 -3.96 21.85
C LEU A 136 10.43 -4.57 20.91
N ARG A 137 11.25 -5.51 21.40
CA ARG A 137 12.26 -6.21 20.60
C ARG A 137 11.67 -7.18 19.57
N GLU A 138 10.47 -7.71 19.83
CA GLU A 138 9.79 -8.65 18.94
C GLU A 138 9.10 -7.91 17.78
N LEU A 139 8.67 -6.66 17.99
CA LEU A 139 7.94 -5.84 17.00
C LEU A 139 8.63 -5.76 15.63
N GLU A 140 9.95 -5.68 15.59
CA GLU A 140 10.70 -5.55 14.33
C GLU A 140 10.49 -6.74 13.39
N ARG A 141 10.32 -7.93 13.97
CA ARG A 141 10.18 -9.22 13.25
C ARG A 141 8.73 -9.56 12.95
N MET A 142 7.77 -8.84 13.54
CA MET A 142 6.35 -9.13 13.36
C MET A 142 5.84 -8.68 11.99
N PRO A 143 4.98 -9.46 11.30
CA PRO A 143 4.34 -9.05 10.07
C PRO A 143 3.27 -7.98 10.35
N LEU A 144 3.73 -6.75 10.52
CA LEU A 144 2.93 -5.56 10.77
C LEU A 144 2.56 -4.89 9.45
N ALA A 145 1.32 -4.43 9.33
CA ALA A 145 0.93 -3.57 8.23
C ALA A 145 1.75 -2.26 8.26
N THR A 146 2.26 -1.83 7.10
CA THR A 146 3.22 -0.69 6.99
C THR A 146 2.76 0.58 7.71
N PRO A 147 1.49 1.03 7.61
CA PRO A 147 1.03 2.23 8.34
C PRO A 147 1.14 2.07 9.85
N HIS A 148 0.79 0.90 10.39
CA HIS A 148 0.87 0.61 11.83
C HIS A 148 2.32 0.48 12.30
N ARG A 149 3.21 -0.12 11.49
CA ARG A 149 4.64 -0.14 11.78
C ARG A 149 5.22 1.28 11.86
N ARG A 150 4.86 2.17 10.93
CA ARG A 150 5.26 3.58 10.95
C ARG A 150 4.69 4.33 12.15
N ALA A 151 3.43 4.07 12.51
CA ALA A 151 2.80 4.66 13.69
C ALA A 151 3.53 4.27 14.97
N LEU A 152 3.79 2.96 15.16
CA LEU A 152 4.54 2.45 16.29
C LEU A 152 5.94 3.04 16.38
N ALA A 153 6.66 3.13 15.25
CA ALA A 153 8.00 3.72 15.25
C ALA A 153 8.00 5.17 15.74
N ARG A 154 7.01 5.99 15.36
CA ARG A 154 6.88 7.37 15.85
C ARG A 154 6.49 7.41 17.33
N LEU A 155 5.42 6.71 17.69
CA LEU A 155 4.89 6.69 19.06
C LEU A 155 5.91 6.16 20.09
N LEU A 156 6.80 5.26 19.67
CA LEU A 156 7.85 4.70 20.53
C LEU A 156 9.15 5.53 20.51
N SER A 157 9.36 6.40 19.52
CA SER A 157 10.54 7.28 19.44
C SER A 157 10.31 8.63 20.12
N GLU A 158 9.06 9.02 20.36
CA GLU A 158 8.69 10.32 20.95
C GLU A 158 8.51 10.30 22.48
N GLU A 159 8.84 9.20 23.19
CA GLU A 159 8.79 9.22 24.66
C GLU A 159 10.10 9.76 25.28
N PRO A 160 10.01 10.84 26.11
CA PRO A 160 11.08 11.23 27.02
C PRO A 160 11.17 10.23 28.20
N GLU A 161 12.38 10.08 28.75
CA GLU A 161 12.67 9.37 30.01
C GLU A 161 11.81 9.84 31.19
#